data_AF-A0A4Q3N907-F1
#
_entry.id   AF-A0A4Q3N907-F1
#
_cell.length_a   1.000
_cell.length_b   1.000
_cell.length_c   1.000
_cell.angle_alpha   90.00
_cell.angle_beta   90.00
_cell.angle_gamma   90.00
#
_symmetry.space_group_name_H-M   'P 1'
#
loop_
_entity.id
_entity.type
_entity.pdbx_description
1 polymer ?
#
loop_
_entity_poly.entity_id
_entity_poly.type
_entity_poly.pdbx_seq_one_letter_code
_entity_poly.pdbx_strand_id
1 'polypeptide(L)'
;CMSSGVDLGYTPEDMQAGMALKAAVEALPAPGVLQDIQAAIRHAASAGKVGIVGYCYGGLLTWRAACALDGLSAAVPYYGGGMTTEEEIARRPKVPVMVHFGDQDSWIPMDTVKAFEQAHPEVQVQVYAANHGFNCDHRGSYNAAAATTARERTLAFFAKHLG
;
A
#
# COMPACT_ATOMS: atom_id res chain seq x y z
N CYS A 1 -7.90 -7.78 22.51
CA CYS A 1 -6.99 -6.70 22.94
C CYS A 1 -5.73 -6.79 22.09
N MET A 2 -5.46 -5.79 21.24
CA MET A 2 -4.15 -5.66 20.61
C MET A 2 -3.16 -5.20 21.68
N SER A 3 -1.99 -5.81 21.76
CA SER A 3 -0.95 -5.44 22.73
C SER A 3 -0.50 -4.00 22.46
N SER A 4 -0.42 -3.17 23.51
CA SER A 4 0.15 -1.83 23.40
C SER A 4 1.69 -1.90 23.31
N GLY A 5 2.31 -1.01 22.52
CA GLY A 5 3.77 -0.90 22.46
C GLY A 5 4.47 -2.01 21.67
N VAL A 6 3.82 -2.54 20.63
CA VAL A 6 4.44 -3.52 19.71
C VAL A 6 5.49 -2.81 18.86
N ASP A 7 6.75 -3.22 19.01
CA ASP A 7 7.89 -2.84 18.18
C ASP A 7 8.61 -4.13 17.79
N LEU A 8 8.66 -4.42 16.49
CA LEU A 8 9.15 -5.69 15.93
C LEU A 8 10.23 -5.41 14.90
N GLY A 9 11.32 -6.18 14.95
CA GLY A 9 12.39 -6.14 13.97
C GLY A 9 12.09 -6.95 12.70
N TYR A 10 13.15 -7.45 12.06
CA TYR A 10 13.08 -8.27 10.86
C TYR A 10 13.70 -9.66 11.05
N THR A 11 13.78 -10.13 12.30
CA THR A 11 14.11 -11.54 12.58
C THR A 11 12.98 -12.44 12.06
N PRO A 12 13.24 -13.73 11.76
CA PRO A 12 12.18 -14.67 11.39
C PRO A 12 11.02 -14.69 12.39
N GLU A 13 11.32 -14.63 13.69
CA GLU A 13 10.35 -14.61 14.79
C GLU A 13 9.50 -13.32 14.77
N ASP A 14 10.14 -12.16 14.60
CA ASP A 14 9.44 -10.87 14.50
C ASP A 14 8.52 -10.81 13.28
N MET A 15 8.99 -11.32 12.13
CA MET A 15 8.17 -11.39 10.92
C MET A 15 6.97 -12.31 11.11
N GLN A 16 7.15 -13.46 11.79
CA GLN A 16 6.05 -14.36 12.11
C GLN A 16 5.03 -13.69 13.05
N ALA A 17 5.49 -12.99 14.09
CA ALA A 17 4.63 -12.24 15.00
C ALA A 17 3.87 -11.12 14.27
N GLY A 18 4.55 -10.37 13.39
CA GLY A 18 3.94 -9.34 12.57
C GLY A 18 2.87 -9.89 11.62
N MET A 19 3.12 -11.04 11.00
CA MET A 19 2.13 -11.73 10.14
C MET A 19 0.92 -12.22 10.94
N ALA A 20 1.11 -12.72 12.15
CA ALA A 20 0.01 -13.12 13.03
C ALA A 20 -0.86 -11.91 13.44
N LEU A 21 -0.23 -10.77 13.76
CA LEU A 21 -0.96 -9.54 14.04
C LEU A 21 -1.74 -9.05 12.81
N LYS A 22 -1.12 -9.05 11.63
CA LYS A 22 -1.81 -8.74 10.36
C LYS A 22 -3.02 -9.64 10.16
N ALA A 23 -2.88 -10.95 10.37
CA ALA A 23 -4.00 -11.90 10.23
C ALA A 23 -5.13 -11.61 11.23
N ALA A 24 -4.80 -11.30 12.48
CA ALA A 24 -5.79 -10.91 13.48
C ALA A 24 -6.53 -9.61 13.11
N VAL A 25 -5.82 -8.65 12.51
CA VAL A 25 -6.42 -7.40 12.01
C VAL A 25 -7.36 -7.67 10.84
N GLU A 26 -6.96 -8.50 9.87
CA GLU A 26 -7.80 -8.85 8.72
C GLU A 26 -9.04 -9.67 9.12
N ALA A 27 -9.01 -10.34 10.27
CA ALA A 27 -10.16 -11.07 10.82
C ALA A 27 -11.17 -10.17 11.57
N LEU A 28 -10.89 -8.87 11.72
CA LEU A 28 -11.83 -7.93 12.33
C LEU A 28 -13.10 -7.81 11.46
N PRO A 29 -14.30 -7.72 12.07
CA PRO A 29 -15.51 -7.47 11.31
C PRO A 29 -15.44 -6.10 10.62
N ALA A 30 -16.10 -5.99 9.46
CA ALA A 30 -16.19 -4.72 8.74
C ALA A 30 -16.70 -3.59 9.66
N PRO A 31 -16.13 -2.37 9.59
CA PRO A 31 -15.15 -1.90 8.59
C PRO A 31 -13.67 -2.21 8.91
N GLY A 32 -13.37 -2.99 9.95
CA GLY A 32 -12.01 -3.30 10.37
C GLY A 32 -11.18 -2.04 10.63
N VAL A 33 -9.92 -2.02 10.18
CA VAL A 33 -9.00 -0.88 10.34
C VAL A 33 -9.28 0.30 9.40
N LEU A 34 -10.17 0.15 8.40
CA LEU A 34 -10.47 1.24 7.49
C LEU A 34 -11.17 2.42 8.20
N GLN A 35 -11.83 2.19 9.34
CA GLN A 35 -12.43 3.27 10.13
C GLN A 35 -11.38 4.23 10.72
N ASP A 36 -10.23 3.70 11.13
CA ASP A 36 -9.13 4.50 11.67
C ASP A 36 -8.49 5.33 10.56
N ILE A 37 -8.33 4.73 9.37
CA ILE A 37 -7.86 5.44 8.18
C ILE A 37 -8.86 6.56 7.80
N GLN A 38 -10.16 6.28 7.82
CA GLN A 38 -11.17 7.30 7.54
C GLN A 38 -11.14 8.44 8.56
N ALA A 39 -10.91 8.15 9.84
CA ALA A 39 -10.73 9.17 10.87
C ALA A 39 -9.47 10.02 10.62
N ALA A 40 -8.35 9.39 10.25
CA ALA A 40 -7.12 10.09 9.89
C ALA A 40 -7.31 10.99 8.66
N ILE A 41 -8.02 10.52 7.62
CA ILE A 41 -8.36 11.33 6.43
C ILE A 41 -9.17 12.56 6.83
N ARG A 42 -10.22 12.39 7.66
CA ARG A 42 -11.03 13.52 8.14
C ARG A 42 -10.21 14.53 8.95
N HIS A 43 -9.28 14.05 9.77
CA HIS A 43 -8.40 14.92 10.53
C HIS A 43 -7.45 15.70 9.61
N ALA A 44 -6.79 15.03 8.66
CA ALA A 44 -5.86 15.66 7.72
C ALA A 44 -6.55 16.65 6.76
N ALA A 45 -7.84 16.43 6.46
CA ALA A 45 -8.60 17.29 5.55
C ALA A 45 -8.71 18.75 6.03
N SER A 46 -8.51 19.04 7.32
CA SER A 46 -8.45 20.42 7.80
C SER A 46 -7.26 21.22 7.24
N ALA A 47 -6.24 20.54 6.71
CA ALA A 47 -5.05 21.14 6.11
C ALA A 47 -5.09 21.23 4.58
N GLY A 48 -6.14 20.70 3.93
CA GLY A 48 -6.29 20.72 2.47
C GLY A 48 -6.58 19.34 1.87
N LYS A 49 -6.21 19.15 0.60
CA LYS A 49 -6.40 17.87 -0.09
C LYS A 49 -5.56 16.78 0.56
N VAL A 50 -6.15 15.60 0.75
CA VAL A 50 -5.48 14.48 1.41
C VAL A 50 -5.00 13.45 0.39
N GLY A 51 -3.72 13.15 0.39
CA GLY A 51 -3.14 11.98 -0.26
C GLY A 51 -2.84 10.88 0.74
N ILE A 52 -2.85 9.63 0.30
CA ILE A 52 -2.45 8.48 1.12
C ILE A 52 -1.33 7.70 0.44
N VAL A 53 -0.33 7.29 1.22
CA VAL A 53 0.76 6.41 0.80
C VAL A 53 0.93 5.32 1.84
N GLY A 54 1.20 4.09 1.40
CA GLY A 54 1.40 2.98 2.32
C GLY A 54 2.20 1.84 1.69
N TYR A 55 2.92 1.11 2.54
CA TYR A 55 3.90 0.09 2.16
C TYR A 55 3.50 -1.29 2.66
N CYS A 56 3.72 -2.35 1.86
CA CYS A 56 3.39 -3.73 2.22
C CYS A 56 1.92 -3.88 2.62
N TYR A 57 1.60 -4.22 3.87
CA TYR A 57 0.21 -4.25 4.34
C TYR A 57 -0.47 -2.87 4.26
N GLY A 58 0.27 -1.80 4.56
CA GLY A 58 -0.19 -0.43 4.33
C GLY A 58 -0.47 -0.13 2.85
N GLY A 59 0.19 -0.83 1.92
CA GLY A 59 -0.12 -0.75 0.49
C GLY A 59 -1.50 -1.34 0.17
N LEU A 60 -1.82 -2.53 0.72
CA LEU A 60 -3.16 -3.11 0.59
C LEU A 60 -4.23 -2.18 1.20
N LEU A 61 -3.97 -1.64 2.40
CA LEU A 61 -4.88 -0.70 3.04
C LEU A 61 -5.04 0.60 2.25
N THR A 62 -3.98 1.07 1.59
CA THR A 62 -4.02 2.24 0.70
C THR A 62 -4.92 2.00 -0.51
N TRP A 63 -4.83 0.82 -1.13
CA TRP A 63 -5.74 0.41 -2.21
C TRP A 63 -7.20 0.37 -1.74
N ARG A 64 -7.46 -0.35 -0.65
CA ARG A 64 -8.81 -0.43 -0.07
C ARG A 64 -9.36 0.94 0.31
N ALA A 65 -8.53 1.81 0.88
CA ALA A 65 -8.90 3.18 1.21
C ALA A 65 -9.29 3.97 -0.04
N ALA A 66 -8.51 3.86 -1.12
CA ALA A 66 -8.82 4.52 -2.40
C ALA A 66 -10.16 4.06 -3.00
N CYS A 67 -10.55 2.80 -2.77
CA CYS A 67 -11.80 2.24 -3.29
C CYS A 67 -13.02 2.51 -2.39
N ALA A 68 -12.84 2.57 -1.06
CA ALA A 68 -13.96 2.55 -0.12
C ALA A 68 -14.17 3.89 0.62
N LEU A 69 -13.12 4.64 0.88
CA LEU A 69 -13.18 5.80 1.78
C LEU A 69 -13.46 7.11 1.05
N ASP A 70 -13.86 8.12 1.80
CA ASP A 70 -14.16 9.48 1.31
C ASP A 70 -13.09 10.48 1.78
N GLY A 71 -12.90 11.54 0.99
CA GLY A 71 -12.01 12.67 1.32
C GLY A 71 -10.58 12.55 0.79
N LEU A 72 -10.22 11.43 0.15
CA LEU A 72 -8.95 11.29 -0.55
C LEU A 72 -8.96 12.03 -1.90
N SER A 73 -7.81 12.53 -2.31
CA SER A 73 -7.56 13.13 -3.63
C SER A 73 -6.60 12.33 -4.49
N ALA A 74 -5.78 11.47 -3.89
CA ALA A 74 -4.84 10.58 -4.58
C ALA A 74 -4.37 9.45 -3.63
N ALA A 75 -4.01 8.29 -4.18
CA ALA A 75 -3.49 7.17 -3.40
C ALA A 75 -2.25 6.52 -4.05
N VAL A 76 -1.29 6.11 -3.22
CA VAL A 76 -0.03 5.50 -3.68
C VAL A 76 0.32 4.23 -2.88
N PRO A 77 -0.16 3.06 -3.30
CA PRO A 77 0.27 1.78 -2.73
C PRO A 77 1.69 1.40 -3.18
N TYR A 78 2.50 0.91 -2.24
CA TYR A 78 3.78 0.26 -2.50
C TYR A 78 3.69 -1.22 -2.14
N TYR A 79 3.86 -2.09 -3.15
CA TYR A 79 3.87 -3.57 -3.06
C TYR A 79 2.84 -4.08 -2.06
N GLY A 80 1.58 -3.73 -2.32
CA GLY A 80 0.45 -4.07 -1.46
C GLY A 80 0.28 -5.59 -1.33
N GLY A 81 0.70 -6.18 -0.21
CA GLY A 81 0.64 -7.62 -0.02
C GLY A 81 -0.81 -8.12 -0.04
N GLY A 82 -1.19 -8.85 -1.09
CA GLY A 82 -2.57 -9.33 -1.33
C GLY A 82 -3.45 -8.41 -2.19
N MET A 83 -2.93 -7.27 -2.66
CA MET A 83 -3.68 -6.30 -3.48
C MET A 83 -4.04 -6.83 -4.87
N THR A 84 -3.29 -7.80 -5.40
CA THR A 84 -3.50 -8.39 -6.73
C THR A 84 -4.34 -9.67 -6.69
N THR A 85 -5.02 -9.94 -5.57
CA THR A 85 -6.00 -11.04 -5.48
C THR A 85 -7.27 -10.68 -6.25
N GLU A 86 -8.03 -11.69 -6.69
CA GLU A 86 -9.26 -11.47 -7.46
C GLU A 86 -10.28 -10.58 -6.73
N GLU A 87 -10.43 -10.75 -5.41
CA GLU A 87 -11.30 -9.92 -4.58
C GLU A 87 -10.89 -8.44 -4.61
N GLU A 88 -9.58 -8.17 -4.50
CA GLU A 88 -9.07 -6.81 -4.46
C GLU A 88 -9.06 -6.15 -5.86
N ILE A 89 -8.83 -6.93 -6.92
CA ILE A 89 -8.96 -6.50 -8.33
C ILE A 89 -10.43 -6.17 -8.69
N ALA A 90 -11.40 -6.82 -8.05
CA ALA A 90 -12.81 -6.52 -8.29
C ALA A 90 -13.24 -5.14 -7.76
N ARG A 91 -12.45 -4.51 -6.88
CA ARG A 91 -12.72 -3.16 -6.36
C ARG A 91 -12.57 -2.11 -7.45
N ARG A 92 -13.03 -0.88 -7.22
CA ARG A 92 -12.86 0.25 -8.14
C ARG A 92 -12.38 1.47 -7.38
N PRO A 93 -11.26 2.10 -7.76
CA PRO A 93 -10.75 3.27 -7.06
C PRO A 93 -11.67 4.48 -7.33
N LYS A 94 -11.90 5.28 -6.29
CA LYS A 94 -12.67 6.54 -6.37
C LYS A 94 -11.78 7.75 -6.67
N VAL A 95 -10.47 7.57 -6.61
CA VAL A 95 -9.43 8.61 -6.75
C VAL A 95 -8.31 8.10 -7.66
N PRO A 96 -7.51 8.99 -8.26
CA PRO A 96 -6.31 8.59 -8.99
C PRO A 96 -5.37 7.75 -8.12
N VAL A 97 -4.86 6.65 -8.70
CA VAL A 97 -3.91 5.75 -8.04
C VAL A 97 -2.63 5.58 -8.87
N MET A 98 -1.48 5.61 -8.21
CA MET A 98 -0.21 5.12 -8.74
C MET A 98 0.30 4.01 -7.82
N VAL A 99 0.61 2.84 -8.36
CA VAL A 99 1.10 1.70 -7.57
C VAL A 99 2.51 1.31 -7.99
N HIS A 100 3.33 0.93 -7.00
CA HIS A 100 4.71 0.50 -7.19
C HIS A 100 4.89 -0.98 -6.84
N PHE A 101 5.37 -1.80 -7.78
CA PHE A 101 5.65 -3.24 -7.60
C PHE A 101 7.11 -3.58 -7.91
N GLY A 102 7.63 -4.63 -7.28
CA GLY A 102 8.91 -5.23 -7.65
C GLY A 102 8.71 -6.47 -8.52
N ASP A 103 9.49 -6.64 -9.59
CA ASP A 103 9.40 -7.83 -10.47
C ASP A 103 10.04 -9.10 -9.87
N GLN A 104 10.83 -8.95 -8.80
CA GLN A 104 11.44 -10.04 -8.05
C GLN A 104 10.66 -10.36 -6.76
N ASP A 105 9.49 -9.73 -6.57
CA ASP A 105 8.67 -9.93 -5.38
C ASP A 105 8.00 -11.31 -5.39
N SER A 106 8.57 -12.24 -4.61
CA SER A 106 7.99 -13.59 -4.44
C SER A 106 6.61 -13.62 -3.78
N TRP A 107 6.18 -12.55 -3.11
CA TRP A 107 4.86 -12.45 -2.48
C TRP A 107 3.78 -11.92 -3.43
N ILE A 108 4.19 -11.25 -4.51
CA ILE A 108 3.30 -10.63 -5.50
C ILE A 108 3.76 -11.05 -6.90
N PRO A 109 3.34 -12.24 -7.37
CA PRO A 109 3.74 -12.74 -8.69
C PRO A 109 3.35 -11.80 -9.85
N MET A 110 4.23 -11.66 -10.83
CA MET A 110 4.08 -10.69 -11.93
C MET A 110 2.88 -10.95 -12.85
N ASP A 111 2.38 -12.17 -12.93
CA ASP A 111 1.11 -12.50 -13.61
C ASP A 111 -0.09 -11.85 -12.90
N THR A 112 -0.11 -11.85 -11.57
CA THR A 112 -1.16 -11.16 -10.78
C THR A 112 -1.06 -9.63 -10.93
N VAL A 113 0.16 -9.08 -11.03
CA VAL A 113 0.39 -7.65 -11.32
C VAL A 113 -0.17 -7.28 -12.69
N LYS A 114 0.08 -8.10 -13.71
CA LYS A 114 -0.45 -7.90 -15.07
C LYS A 114 -1.98 -8.00 -15.10
N ALA A 115 -2.56 -8.95 -14.37
CA ALA A 115 -4.01 -9.07 -14.26
C ALA A 115 -4.62 -7.83 -13.60
N PHE A 116 -3.98 -7.30 -12.55
CA PHE A 116 -4.38 -6.04 -11.92
C PHE A 116 -4.30 -4.86 -12.91
N GLU A 117 -3.19 -4.71 -13.63
CA GLU A 117 -3.00 -3.64 -14.62
C GLU A 117 -4.05 -3.69 -15.74
N GLN A 118 -4.38 -4.90 -16.23
CA GLN A 118 -5.42 -5.08 -17.24
C GLN A 118 -6.82 -4.73 -16.74
N ALA A 119 -7.12 -5.04 -15.48
CA ALA A 119 -8.41 -4.73 -14.86
C ALA A 119 -8.56 -3.24 -14.52
N HIS A 120 -7.45 -2.52 -14.39
CA HIS A 120 -7.36 -1.13 -13.94
C HIS A 120 -6.54 -0.23 -14.89
N PRO A 121 -7.00 -0.03 -16.14
CA PRO A 121 -6.30 0.85 -17.08
C PRO A 121 -6.19 2.31 -16.61
N GLU A 122 -7.00 2.73 -15.63
CA GLU A 122 -6.94 4.04 -14.99
C GLU A 122 -5.81 4.19 -13.95
N VAL A 123 -5.21 3.09 -13.50
CA VAL A 123 -4.18 3.08 -12.46
C VAL A 123 -2.78 3.12 -13.09
N GLN A 124 -1.91 3.98 -12.56
CA GLN A 124 -0.52 4.06 -13.02
C GLN A 124 0.32 2.96 -12.34
N VAL A 125 0.56 1.85 -13.03
CA VAL A 125 1.39 0.75 -12.52
C VAL A 125 2.87 1.00 -12.84
N GLN A 126 3.72 0.96 -11.82
CA GLN A 126 5.17 1.12 -11.94
C GLN A 126 5.86 -0.15 -11.43
N VAL A 127 6.68 -0.77 -12.28
CA VAL A 127 7.41 -2.00 -11.95
C VAL A 127 8.91 -1.72 -11.89
N TYR A 128 9.58 -2.29 -10.89
CA TYR A 128 11.00 -2.09 -10.62
C TYR A 128 11.74 -3.42 -10.56
N ALA A 129 13.00 -3.43 -11.02
CA ALA A 129 13.93 -4.55 -10.86
C ALA A 129 14.35 -4.70 -9.37
N ALA A 130 13.42 -5.12 -8.52
CA ALA A 130 13.57 -5.08 -7.07
C ALA A 130 12.67 -6.12 -6.36
N ASN A 131 13.04 -6.46 -5.13
CA ASN A 131 12.29 -7.38 -4.27
C ASN A 131 11.21 -6.65 -3.46
N HIS A 132 10.37 -7.42 -2.76
CA HIS A 132 9.43 -6.89 -1.77
C HIS A 132 10.13 -5.99 -0.74
N GLY A 133 9.52 -4.86 -0.38
CA GLY A 133 10.08 -3.99 0.65
C GLY A 133 11.34 -3.24 0.21
N PHE A 134 11.52 -2.99 -1.09
CA PHE A 134 12.72 -2.34 -1.62
C PHE A 134 12.99 -0.92 -1.11
N ASN A 135 12.04 -0.29 -0.40
CA ASN A 135 12.23 0.99 0.27
C ASN A 135 12.82 0.88 1.69
N CYS A 136 12.87 -0.32 2.29
CA CYS A 136 13.28 -0.49 3.67
C CYS A 136 14.79 -0.74 3.77
N ASP A 137 15.54 0.29 4.15
CA ASP A 137 17.00 0.30 4.31
C ASP A 137 17.53 -0.57 5.47
N HIS A 138 16.65 -1.01 6.37
CA HIS A 138 16.99 -1.98 7.42
C HIS A 138 17.04 -3.44 6.92
N ARG A 139 16.66 -3.70 5.66
CA ARG A 139 16.58 -5.06 5.08
C ARG A 139 17.55 -5.23 3.92
N GLY A 140 18.02 -6.47 3.72
CA GLY A 140 18.82 -6.83 2.54
C GLY A 140 18.11 -6.66 1.20
N SER A 141 16.78 -6.49 1.20
CA SER A 141 15.97 -6.21 0.01
C SER A 141 16.01 -4.74 -0.43
N TYR A 142 16.64 -3.85 0.36
CA TYR A 142 16.75 -2.43 0.00
C TYR A 142 17.38 -2.25 -1.37
N ASN A 143 16.71 -1.49 -2.24
CA ASN A 143 17.23 -1.11 -3.54
C ASN A 143 17.13 0.41 -3.66
N ALA A 144 18.25 1.09 -3.42
CA ALA A 144 18.32 2.56 -3.40
C ALA A 144 17.84 3.20 -4.71
N ALA A 145 18.17 2.60 -5.87
CA ALA A 145 17.78 3.14 -7.17
C ALA A 145 16.27 3.05 -7.39
N ALA A 146 15.67 1.88 -7.10
CA ALA A 146 14.22 1.68 -7.17
C ALA A 146 13.49 2.57 -6.15
N ALA A 147 13.97 2.63 -4.91
CA ALA A 147 13.40 3.45 -3.85
C ALA A 147 13.41 4.94 -4.20
N THR A 148 14.52 5.45 -4.73
CA THR A 148 14.66 6.84 -5.18
C THR A 148 13.69 7.14 -6.31
N THR A 149 13.70 6.33 -7.37
CA THR A 149 12.82 6.53 -8.53
C THR A 149 11.35 6.46 -8.15
N ALA A 150 10.95 5.50 -7.31
CA ALA A 150 9.58 5.38 -6.84
C ALA A 150 9.17 6.58 -5.97
N ARG A 151 10.07 7.10 -5.13
CA ARG A 151 9.81 8.31 -4.33
C ARG A 151 9.61 9.54 -5.21
N GLU A 152 10.45 9.75 -6.22
CA GLU A 152 10.33 10.88 -7.15
C GLU A 152 8.99 10.86 -7.89
N ARG A 153 8.60 9.68 -8.42
CA ARG A 153 7.29 9.50 -9.08
C ARG A 153 6.13 9.78 -8.14
N THR A 154 6.19 9.31 -6.90
CA THR A 154 5.18 9.58 -5.87
C THR A 154 5.04 11.06 -5.56
N LEU A 155 6.16 11.76 -5.37
CA LEU A 155 6.14 13.21 -5.12
C LEU A 155 5.55 13.97 -6.31
N ALA A 156 5.94 13.62 -7.55
CA ALA A 156 5.37 14.22 -8.75
C ALA A 156 3.86 13.92 -8.89
N PHE A 157 3.44 12.71 -8.56
CA PHE A 157 2.04 12.31 -8.56
C PHE A 157 1.22 13.11 -7.54
N PHE A 158 1.73 13.27 -6.32
CA PHE A 158 1.05 14.09 -5.31
C PHE A 158 1.06 15.57 -5.66
N ALA A 159 2.15 16.13 -6.19
CA ALA A 159 2.15 17.53 -6.66
C ALA A 159 1.05 17.76 -7.71
N LYS A 160 0.86 16.82 -8.65
CA LYS A 160 -0.20 16.90 -9.66
C LYS A 160 -1.61 16.87 -9.08
N HIS A 161 -1.86 16.08 -8.04
CA HIS A 161 -3.22 15.81 -7.55
C HIS A 161 -3.62 16.59 -6.29
N LEU A 162 -2.65 16.95 -5.45
CA LEU A 162 -2.86 17.66 -4.19
C LEU A 162 -2.68 19.18 -4.31
N GLY A 163 -1.94 19.67 -5.31
CA GLY A 163 -1.69 21.10 -5.53
C GLY A 163 -0.40 21.55 -4.89
#